data_AF-A0A448YUP1-F1
#
_entry.id   AF-A0A448YUP1-F1
#
_cell.length_a   1.000
_cell.length_b   1.000
_cell.length_c   1.000
_cell.angle_alpha   90.00
_cell.angle_beta   90.00
_cell.angle_gamma   90.00
#
_symmetry.space_group_name_H-M   'P 1'
#
loop_
_entity.id
_entity.type
_entity.pdbx_description
1 polymer ?
#
loop_
_entity_poly.entity_id
_entity_poly.type
_entity_poly.pdbx_seq_one_letter_code
_entity_poly.pdbx_strand_id
1 'polypeptide(L)'
;MWASATFFKVVALAVLFDGALSSAVTAPVSATPVAVDTDGSGGGNFVVQMFGYVKDSLVRTVDGTKEMWANHGRCKQIRVKQKEYREKLQKQWEFEEKGLTPKEMRQRLSKVNGGITYDEFVFLVKGKEDRGKLMNMVFLMWGAPRFFPYALMFYPEILPGPFAPLPDASGKESKLQKLSRERTHAVIRTMLAIETEARSVPALAKLNIFGKKKQARQMDNMDSLGKTISQIMVTPGGGALAMNTMEDVLYSPGKITRAQERLVKVPKCITNGIMAAIDGPNAFQSFMPQFMKRGQILNHIQKLNDIDNFLIDEGVDLDSLSTARLLEACSDRMIGGPGQNDEEMREHLKNWLNLGVIQPAQRCKETGEFFNYNLAKMALMGFYCVSGARDDRSASYLSRSMYLGQAKLE
;
A
#
# COMPACT_ATOMS: atom_id res chain seq x y z
N MET A 1 12.91 5.53 43.69
CA MET A 1 12.83 4.06 43.69
C MET A 1 11.46 3.50 43.21
N TRP A 2 10.62 4.29 42.54
CA TRP A 2 9.27 3.89 42.06
C TRP A 2 9.17 3.73 40.52
N ALA A 3 10.27 3.91 39.78
CA ALA A 3 10.28 3.83 38.30
C ALA A 3 10.59 2.42 37.75
N SER A 4 11.09 1.50 38.58
CA SER A 4 11.51 0.16 38.15
C SER A 4 10.33 -0.80 37.98
N ALA A 5 9.33 -0.73 38.86
CA ALA A 5 8.19 -1.65 38.84
C ALA A 5 7.23 -1.43 37.65
N THR A 6 7.15 -0.20 37.11
CA THR A 6 6.31 0.13 35.95
C THR A 6 6.97 -0.28 34.63
N PHE A 7 8.30 -0.18 34.55
CA PHE A 7 9.07 -0.57 33.38
C PHE A 7 8.98 -2.09 33.12
N PHE A 8 9.09 -2.91 34.17
CA PHE A 8 8.96 -4.37 34.03
C PHE A 8 7.53 -4.84 33.67
N LYS A 9 6.49 -4.09 34.06
CA LYS A 9 5.11 -4.41 33.65
C LYS A 9 4.82 -4.07 32.18
N VAL A 10 5.43 -3.01 31.65
CA VAL A 10 5.33 -2.64 30.22
C VAL A 10 6.10 -3.61 29.34
N VAL A 11 7.26 -4.08 29.79
CA VAL A 11 8.04 -5.13 29.10
C VAL A 11 7.32 -6.48 29.14
N ALA A 12 6.68 -6.85 30.26
CA ALA A 12 5.86 -8.06 30.34
C ALA A 12 4.63 -8.03 29.41
N LEU A 13 4.03 -6.85 29.20
CA LEU A 13 2.95 -6.67 28.21
C LEU A 13 3.48 -6.75 26.77
N ALA A 14 4.71 -6.33 26.51
CA ALA A 14 5.35 -6.44 25.19
C ALA A 14 5.77 -7.88 24.85
N VAL A 15 6.21 -8.66 25.84
CA VAL A 15 6.65 -10.06 25.67
C VAL A 15 5.48 -11.03 25.48
N LEU A 16 4.28 -10.70 25.97
CA LEU A 16 3.07 -11.51 25.73
C LEU A 16 2.46 -11.32 24.33
N PHE A 17 2.96 -10.37 23.54
CA PHE A 17 2.45 -10.03 22.21
C PHE A 17 3.49 -10.13 21.10
N ASP A 18 4.60 -10.87 21.31
CA ASP A 18 5.66 -10.96 20.31
C ASP A 18 5.31 -11.93 19.16
N GLY A 19 5.56 -11.41 17.96
CA GLY A 19 5.23 -11.92 16.66
C GLY A 19 5.69 -10.93 15.60
N ALA A 20 6.97 -10.56 15.68
CA ALA A 20 7.75 -9.73 14.74
C ALA A 20 7.48 -8.22 14.77
N LEU A 21 8.11 -7.54 15.72
CA LEU A 21 8.37 -6.10 15.67
C LEU A 21 9.46 -5.78 14.63
N SER A 22 9.05 -5.22 13.49
CA SER A 22 9.87 -4.29 12.73
C SER A 22 9.00 -3.09 12.34
N SER A 23 8.94 -2.11 13.23
CA SER A 23 8.32 -0.80 12.94
C SER A 23 9.29 0.27 13.41
N ALA A 24 9.94 0.91 12.43
CA ALA A 24 10.80 2.06 12.66
C ALA A 24 9.97 3.22 13.22
N VAL A 25 10.36 3.69 14.40
CA VAL A 25 9.81 4.84 15.11
C VAL A 25 10.12 6.12 14.31
N THR A 26 9.14 7.01 14.14
CA THR A 26 9.34 8.34 13.54
C THR A 26 8.81 9.43 14.46
N ALA A 27 9.65 10.42 14.74
CA ALA A 27 9.39 11.56 15.62
C ALA A 27 8.85 12.79 14.84
N PRO A 28 8.12 13.73 15.48
CA PRO A 28 7.45 14.86 14.79
C PRO A 28 8.04 16.24 15.13
N VAL A 29 8.02 17.22 14.20
CA VAL A 29 7.83 18.68 14.50
C VAL A 29 7.36 19.51 13.28
N SER A 30 6.46 20.46 13.58
CA SER A 30 6.17 21.77 12.96
C SER A 30 5.00 21.89 11.96
N ALA A 31 4.08 22.81 12.28
CA ALA A 31 2.75 22.96 11.70
C ALA A 31 2.49 24.37 11.13
N THR A 32 1.62 24.44 10.13
CA THR A 32 0.82 25.63 9.77
C THR A 32 -0.66 25.22 9.67
N PRO A 33 -1.62 26.09 10.02
CA PRO A 33 -3.03 25.71 10.20
C PRO A 33 -3.81 25.68 8.87
N VAL A 34 -4.78 24.77 8.79
CA VAL A 34 -5.80 24.72 7.73
C VAL A 34 -7.09 25.35 8.27
N ALA A 35 -7.67 26.25 7.49
CA ALA A 35 -8.90 26.98 7.81
C ALA A 35 -10.14 26.07 7.72
N VAL A 36 -11.07 26.26 8.65
CA VAL A 36 -12.41 25.66 8.65
C VAL A 36 -13.29 26.49 7.73
N ASP A 37 -13.90 25.84 6.73
CA ASP A 37 -14.91 26.45 5.85
C ASP A 37 -16.12 26.88 6.70
N THR A 38 -16.37 28.19 6.72
CA THR A 38 -17.58 28.80 7.25
C THR A 38 -18.51 29.07 6.10
N ASP A 39 -19.45 28.17 5.82
CA ASP A 39 -20.61 28.48 4.99
C ASP A 39 -21.88 28.36 5.82
N GLY A 40 -22.64 29.45 5.84
CA GLY A 40 -23.59 29.79 6.89
C GLY A 40 -25.03 29.37 6.64
N SER A 41 -25.79 29.29 7.74
CA SER A 41 -27.24 29.44 7.90
C SER A 41 -27.74 28.50 8.99
N GLY A 42 -27.30 28.75 10.22
CA GLY A 42 -27.79 28.04 11.38
C GLY A 42 -27.16 28.63 12.62
N GLY A 43 -27.85 29.57 13.27
CA GLY A 43 -27.52 30.09 14.60
C GLY A 43 -27.69 29.01 15.68
N GLY A 44 -27.09 27.84 15.49
CA GLY A 44 -26.98 26.82 16.51
C GLY A 44 -26.01 27.30 17.56
N ASN A 45 -26.47 27.37 18.80
CA ASN A 45 -25.67 27.76 19.95
C ASN A 45 -24.36 26.92 19.97
N PHE A 46 -23.21 27.58 19.89
CA PHE A 46 -21.88 26.94 19.82
C PHE A 46 -21.70 25.86 20.91
N VAL A 47 -22.26 26.09 22.09
CA VAL A 47 -22.27 25.14 23.20
C VAL A 47 -22.99 23.84 22.83
N VAL A 48 -24.15 23.92 22.17
CA VAL A 48 -24.92 22.75 21.71
C VAL A 48 -24.15 21.97 20.64
N GLN A 49 -23.47 22.66 19.71
CA GLN A 49 -22.61 22.01 18.71
C GLN A 49 -21.43 21.29 19.36
N MET A 50 -20.80 21.91 20.36
CA MET A 50 -19.66 21.32 21.07
C MET A 50 -20.09 20.12 21.93
N PHE A 51 -21.24 20.20 22.62
CA PHE A 51 -21.81 19.05 23.35
C PHE A 51 -22.21 17.92 22.41
N GLY A 52 -22.80 18.24 21.24
CA GLY A 52 -23.08 17.26 20.20
C GLY A 52 -21.82 16.54 19.74
N TYR A 53 -20.76 17.30 19.43
CA TYR A 53 -19.47 16.76 19.02
C TYR A 53 -18.83 15.85 20.08
N VAL A 54 -18.84 16.25 21.36
CA VAL A 54 -18.30 15.43 22.46
C VAL A 54 -19.12 14.15 22.64
N LYS A 55 -20.45 14.24 22.61
CA LYS A 55 -21.34 13.08 22.71
C LYS A 55 -21.10 12.11 21.54
N ASP A 56 -21.06 12.61 20.31
CA ASP A 56 -20.83 11.78 19.12
C ASP A 56 -19.44 11.14 19.14
N SER A 57 -18.43 11.87 19.61
CA SER A 57 -17.07 11.34 19.78
C SER A 57 -17.03 10.22 20.83
N LEU A 58 -17.73 10.36 21.96
CA LEU A 58 -17.81 9.32 22.99
C LEU A 58 -18.58 8.08 22.49
N VAL A 59 -19.72 8.26 21.83
CA VAL A 59 -20.51 7.16 21.25
C VAL A 59 -19.67 6.39 20.23
N ARG A 60 -19.01 7.09 19.29
CA ARG A 60 -18.10 6.46 18.33
C ARG A 60 -16.94 5.74 19.00
N THR A 61 -16.41 6.27 20.09
CA THR A 61 -15.32 5.62 20.84
C THR A 61 -15.81 4.31 21.47
N VAL A 62 -17.00 4.31 22.08
CA VAL A 62 -17.59 3.11 22.69
C VAL A 62 -17.91 2.08 21.62
N ASP A 63 -18.55 2.47 20.52
CA ASP A 63 -18.95 1.57 19.44
C ASP A 63 -17.72 1.00 18.72
N GLY A 64 -16.73 1.85 18.40
CA GLY A 64 -15.48 1.40 17.80
C GLY A 64 -14.71 0.43 18.71
N THR A 65 -14.75 0.63 20.04
CA THR A 65 -14.13 -0.30 21.00
C THR A 65 -14.85 -1.65 21.03
N LYS A 66 -16.19 -1.64 21.05
CA LYS A 66 -17.01 -2.87 20.99
C LYS A 66 -16.75 -3.63 19.69
N GLU A 67 -16.73 -2.93 18.56
CA GLU A 67 -16.44 -3.53 17.26
C GLU A 67 -15.02 -4.11 17.22
N MET A 68 -14.02 -3.39 17.72
CA MET A 68 -12.64 -3.87 17.79
C MET A 68 -12.50 -5.12 18.65
N TRP A 69 -13.24 -5.21 19.76
CA TRP A 69 -13.30 -6.41 20.60
C TRP A 69 -13.96 -7.60 19.88
N ALA A 70 -15.09 -7.38 19.21
CA ALA A 70 -15.75 -8.40 18.40
C ALA A 70 -14.82 -8.88 17.26
N ASN A 71 -14.14 -7.96 16.59
CA ASN A 71 -13.16 -8.25 15.55
C ASN A 71 -11.97 -9.06 16.09
N HIS A 72 -11.52 -8.79 17.31
CA HIS A 72 -10.52 -9.61 17.99
C HIS A 72 -11.00 -11.05 18.20
N GLY A 73 -12.24 -11.24 18.67
CA GLY A 73 -12.87 -12.55 18.83
C GLY A 73 -12.92 -13.33 17.51
N ARG A 74 -13.38 -12.70 16.42
CA ARG A 74 -13.41 -13.29 15.08
C ARG A 74 -12.01 -13.66 14.58
N CYS A 75 -11.02 -12.79 14.75
CA CYS A 75 -9.62 -13.11 14.42
C CYS A 75 -9.11 -14.34 15.17
N LYS A 76 -9.48 -14.49 16.45
CA LYS A 76 -9.09 -15.67 17.25
C LYS A 76 -9.70 -16.94 16.69
N GLN A 77 -10.99 -16.92 16.31
CA GLN A 77 -11.66 -18.08 15.70
C GLN A 77 -11.00 -18.47 14.37
N ILE A 78 -10.67 -17.52 13.51
CA ILE A 78 -9.99 -17.79 12.23
C ILE A 78 -8.61 -18.41 12.47
N ARG A 79 -7.84 -17.91 13.44
CA ARG A 79 -6.53 -18.50 13.78
C ARG A 79 -6.64 -19.92 14.34
N VAL A 80 -7.73 -20.24 15.04
CA VAL A 80 -8.01 -21.62 15.47
C VAL A 80 -8.22 -22.52 14.26
N LYS A 81 -9.01 -22.09 13.26
CA LYS A 81 -9.17 -22.84 11.99
C LYS A 81 -7.84 -23.08 11.27
N GLN A 82 -6.99 -22.05 11.14
CA GLN A 82 -5.66 -22.20 10.54
C GLN A 82 -4.79 -23.20 11.33
N LYS A 83 -4.87 -23.16 12.67
CA LYS A 83 -4.13 -24.10 13.53
C LYS A 83 -4.61 -25.53 13.33
N GLU A 84 -5.92 -25.76 13.36
CA GLU A 84 -6.51 -27.08 13.12
C GLU A 84 -6.17 -27.64 11.74
N TYR A 85 -6.16 -26.79 10.71
CA TYR A 85 -5.76 -27.18 9.37
C TYR A 85 -4.28 -27.57 9.29
N ARG A 86 -3.39 -26.78 9.90
CA ARG A 86 -1.95 -27.11 9.99
C ARG A 86 -1.71 -28.41 10.74
N GLU A 87 -2.45 -28.67 11.83
CA GLU A 87 -2.36 -29.94 12.56
C GLU A 87 -2.81 -31.14 11.72
N LYS A 88 -3.84 -30.98 10.88
CA LYS A 88 -4.29 -32.03 9.94
C LYS A 88 -3.23 -32.30 8.87
N LEU A 89 -2.68 -31.26 8.25
CA LEU A 89 -1.60 -31.39 7.27
C LEU A 89 -0.35 -32.03 7.87
N GLN A 90 0.01 -31.63 9.09
CA GLN A 90 1.14 -32.22 9.80
C GLN A 90 0.97 -33.74 9.95
N LYS A 91 -0.19 -34.18 10.45
CA LYS A 91 -0.50 -35.62 10.60
C LYS A 91 -0.50 -36.36 9.25
N GLN A 92 -0.99 -35.71 8.20
CA GLN A 92 -0.97 -36.28 6.85
C GLN A 92 0.46 -36.48 6.34
N TRP A 93 1.33 -35.47 6.46
CA TRP A 93 2.73 -35.57 6.05
C TRP A 93 3.55 -36.53 6.91
N GLU A 94 3.27 -36.63 8.20
CA GLU A 94 3.88 -37.64 9.08
C GLU A 94 3.56 -39.08 8.62
N PHE A 95 2.39 -39.29 8.01
CA PHE A 95 1.98 -40.58 7.48
C PHE A 95 2.54 -40.85 6.07
N GLU A 96 2.48 -39.86 5.18
CA GLU A 96 2.85 -39.98 3.76
C GLU A 96 4.36 -39.89 3.52
N GLU A 97 5.06 -38.93 4.16
CA GLU A 97 6.47 -38.63 3.92
C GLU A 97 7.34 -39.16 5.07
N LYS A 98 7.54 -40.48 5.13
CA LYS A 98 8.48 -41.11 6.07
C LYS A 98 9.92 -40.67 5.79
N GLY A 99 10.36 -39.62 6.49
CA GLY A 99 11.73 -39.12 6.39
C GLY A 99 11.89 -37.60 6.51
N LEU A 100 10.79 -36.83 6.55
CA LEU A 100 10.91 -35.39 6.76
C LEU A 100 11.41 -35.09 8.17
N THR A 101 12.43 -34.24 8.27
CA THR A 101 12.90 -33.82 9.59
C THR A 101 11.87 -32.89 10.25
N PRO A 102 11.74 -32.89 11.59
CA PRO A 102 10.84 -31.98 12.29
C PRO A 102 11.09 -30.49 11.98
N LYS A 103 12.33 -30.14 11.60
CA LYS A 103 12.69 -28.77 11.19
C LYS A 103 12.12 -28.40 9.82
N GLU A 104 12.23 -29.28 8.84
CA GLU A 104 11.66 -29.08 7.49
C GLU A 104 10.14 -29.02 7.55
N MET A 105 9.52 -29.89 8.37
CA MET A 105 8.07 -29.88 8.58
C MET A 105 7.58 -28.56 9.16
N ARG A 106 8.25 -28.04 10.21
CA ARG A 106 7.94 -26.71 10.77
C ARG A 106 8.12 -25.59 9.74
N GLN A 107 9.15 -25.69 8.89
CA GLN A 107 9.42 -24.69 7.84
C GLN A 107 8.39 -24.75 6.70
N ARG A 108 7.87 -25.93 6.36
CA ARG A 108 6.75 -26.07 5.41
C ARG A 108 5.46 -25.53 6.01
N LEU A 109 5.12 -25.94 7.24
CA LEU A 109 3.91 -25.50 7.94
C LEU A 109 3.87 -23.99 8.19
N SER A 110 5.02 -23.33 8.39
CA SER A 110 5.06 -21.87 8.56
C SER A 110 4.74 -21.10 7.28
N LYS A 111 4.88 -21.73 6.11
CA LYS A 111 4.51 -21.16 4.81
C LYS A 111 3.05 -21.41 4.44
N VAL A 112 2.43 -22.44 5.01
CA VAL A 112 1.02 -22.76 4.74
C VAL A 112 0.10 -21.77 5.45
N ASN A 113 -0.69 -21.02 4.67
CA ASN A 113 -1.68 -20.07 5.19
C ASN A 113 -3.13 -20.56 5.06
N GLY A 114 -3.31 -21.80 4.61
CA GLY A 114 -4.60 -22.39 4.29
C GLY A 114 -5.53 -22.74 5.44
N GLY A 115 -6.62 -23.41 5.06
CA GLY A 115 -7.71 -23.80 5.96
C GLY A 115 -8.68 -22.67 6.29
N ILE A 116 -8.58 -21.54 5.58
CA ILE A 116 -9.45 -20.38 5.73
C ILE A 116 -9.83 -19.82 4.36
N THR A 117 -10.96 -19.13 4.29
CA THR A 117 -11.38 -18.48 3.04
C THR A 117 -10.60 -17.18 2.79
N TYR A 118 -10.63 -16.69 1.55
CA TYR A 118 -10.02 -15.39 1.22
C TYR A 118 -10.59 -14.23 2.06
N ASP A 119 -11.89 -14.25 2.33
CA ASP A 119 -12.54 -13.26 3.20
C ASP A 119 -11.98 -13.26 4.62
N GLU A 120 -11.75 -14.45 5.18
CA GLU A 120 -11.17 -14.62 6.50
C GLU A 120 -9.70 -14.16 6.53
N PHE A 121 -8.96 -14.42 5.46
CA PHE A 121 -7.59 -13.96 5.32
C PHE A 121 -7.51 -12.43 5.26
N VAL A 122 -8.29 -11.78 4.39
CA VAL A 122 -8.35 -10.31 4.31
C VAL A 122 -8.77 -9.71 5.65
N PHE A 123 -9.72 -10.35 6.34
CA PHE A 123 -10.14 -9.92 7.68
C PHE A 123 -8.99 -10.01 8.71
N LEU A 124 -8.16 -11.06 8.67
CA LEU A 124 -6.98 -11.17 9.52
C LEU A 124 -5.92 -10.11 9.20
N VAL A 125 -5.69 -9.81 7.92
CA VAL A 125 -4.76 -8.76 7.50
C VAL A 125 -5.22 -7.40 8.02
N LYS A 126 -6.49 -7.05 7.82
CA LYS A 126 -7.08 -5.83 8.38
C LYS A 126 -7.00 -5.78 9.90
N GLY A 127 -7.28 -6.89 10.58
CA GLY A 127 -7.16 -6.99 12.03
C GLY A 127 -5.72 -6.83 12.54
N LYS A 128 -4.70 -7.18 11.75
CA LYS A 128 -3.29 -6.91 12.06
C LYS A 128 -2.96 -5.42 11.90
N GLU A 129 -3.43 -4.80 10.83
CA GLU A 129 -3.28 -3.36 10.58
C GLU A 129 -3.92 -2.53 11.69
N ASP A 130 -5.16 -2.82 12.05
CA ASP A 130 -5.92 -2.11 13.09
C ASP A 130 -5.24 -2.20 14.46
N ARG A 131 -4.66 -3.36 14.80
CA ARG A 131 -3.86 -3.51 16.03
C ARG A 131 -2.57 -2.69 15.98
N GLY A 132 -1.89 -2.67 14.84
CA GLY A 132 -0.69 -1.84 14.65
C GLY A 132 -1.00 -0.35 14.83
N LYS A 133 -2.10 0.11 14.24
CA LYS A 133 -2.64 1.47 14.43
C LYS A 133 -2.96 1.76 15.89
N LEU A 134 -3.68 0.86 16.56
CA LEU A 134 -3.99 1.00 17.99
C LEU A 134 -2.72 1.10 18.85
N MET A 135 -1.72 0.26 18.61
CA MET A 135 -0.46 0.31 19.36
C MET A 135 0.30 1.61 19.12
N ASN A 136 0.34 2.10 17.88
CA ASN A 136 0.90 3.42 17.57
C ASN A 136 0.14 4.54 18.30
N MET A 137 -1.18 4.43 18.38
CA MET A 137 -2.04 5.37 19.11
C MET A 137 -1.73 5.38 20.61
N VAL A 138 -1.65 4.20 21.23
CA VAL A 138 -1.29 4.05 22.65
C VAL A 138 0.11 4.60 22.92
N PHE A 139 1.05 4.31 22.01
CA PHE A 139 2.41 4.84 22.10
C PHE A 139 2.43 6.37 22.00
N LEU A 140 1.69 6.98 21.08
CA LEU A 140 1.61 8.45 20.98
C LEU A 140 0.91 9.07 22.20
N MET A 141 -0.15 8.45 22.69
CA MET A 141 -0.87 8.90 23.87
C MET A 141 0.03 8.89 25.12
N TRP A 142 0.91 7.90 25.27
CA TRP A 142 1.83 7.83 26.41
C TRP A 142 3.13 8.61 26.16
N GLY A 143 3.80 8.36 25.04
CA GLY A 143 5.13 8.90 24.72
C GLY A 143 5.12 10.35 24.25
N ALA A 144 4.02 10.83 23.66
CA ALA A 144 3.90 12.19 23.16
C ALA A 144 2.46 12.75 23.30
N PRO A 145 1.89 12.81 24.52
CA PRO A 145 0.48 13.18 24.75
C PRO A 145 0.12 14.56 24.20
N ARG A 146 1.07 15.51 24.17
CA ARG A 146 0.87 16.84 23.59
C ARG A 146 0.76 16.83 22.07
N PHE A 147 1.36 15.83 21.41
CA PHE A 147 1.31 15.68 19.95
C PHE A 147 0.08 14.89 19.49
N PHE A 148 -0.47 14.03 20.36
CA PHE A 148 -1.56 13.13 20.03
C PHE A 148 -2.81 13.82 19.41
N PRO A 149 -3.33 14.94 19.96
CA PRO A 149 -4.47 15.63 19.33
C PRO A 149 -4.17 16.13 17.91
N TYR A 150 -2.95 16.61 17.67
CA TYR A 150 -2.54 17.04 16.33
C TYR A 150 -2.41 15.85 15.39
N ALA A 151 -1.89 14.71 15.87
CA ALA A 151 -1.83 13.49 15.07
C ALA A 151 -3.24 13.02 14.63
N LEU A 152 -4.24 13.10 15.51
CA LEU A 152 -5.63 12.77 15.14
C LEU A 152 -6.21 13.77 14.14
N MET A 153 -5.93 15.06 14.30
CA MET A 153 -6.44 16.12 13.42
C MET A 153 -5.86 16.01 12.00
N PHE A 154 -4.57 15.71 11.88
CA PHE A 154 -3.87 15.66 10.59
C PHE A 154 -3.82 14.26 9.96
N TYR A 155 -3.99 13.20 10.75
CA TYR A 155 -3.99 11.80 10.27
C TYR A 155 -5.19 11.06 10.86
N PRO A 156 -6.42 11.35 10.42
CA PRO A 156 -7.57 10.59 10.85
C PRO A 156 -7.41 9.09 10.56
N GLU A 157 -6.60 8.71 9.57
CA GLU A 157 -6.29 7.32 9.22
C GLU A 157 -5.40 6.57 10.23
N ILE A 158 -4.80 7.27 11.21
CA ILE A 158 -4.09 6.63 12.32
C ILE A 158 -5.06 5.86 13.23
N LEU A 159 -6.35 6.19 13.14
CA LEU A 159 -7.40 5.49 13.85
C LEU A 159 -7.61 4.10 13.25
N PRO A 160 -7.80 3.06 14.08
CA PRO A 160 -8.23 1.76 13.59
C PRO A 160 -9.54 1.88 12.80
N GLY A 161 -9.79 0.97 11.86
CA GLY A 161 -10.96 0.99 10.97
C GLY A 161 -12.30 1.31 11.65
N PRO A 162 -12.64 0.71 12.81
CA PRO A 162 -13.87 1.01 13.55
C PRO A 162 -14.04 2.48 14.01
N PHE A 163 -12.94 3.22 14.08
CA PHE A 163 -12.91 4.62 14.51
C PHE A 163 -12.66 5.58 13.35
N ALA A 164 -12.37 5.07 12.15
CA ALA A 164 -12.18 5.89 10.98
C ALA A 164 -13.49 6.64 10.66
N PRO A 165 -13.42 7.91 10.24
CA PRO A 165 -14.61 8.64 9.83
C PRO A 165 -15.33 7.86 8.72
N LEU A 166 -16.66 7.75 8.85
CA LEU A 166 -17.48 7.19 7.79
C LEU A 166 -17.22 7.99 6.51
N PRO A 167 -17.00 7.32 5.37
CA PRO A 167 -16.76 8.02 4.11
C PRO A 167 -17.89 9.02 3.86
N ASP A 168 -17.54 10.22 3.39
CA ASP A 168 -18.46 11.34 3.20
C ASP A 168 -19.77 10.85 2.56
N ALA A 169 -20.84 10.83 3.36
CA ALA A 169 -22.19 10.49 2.90
C ALA A 169 -22.77 11.55 1.95
N SER A 170 -21.98 12.56 1.56
CA SER A 170 -22.36 13.60 0.61
C SER A 170 -22.81 13.04 -0.74
N GLY A 171 -22.53 11.76 -1.03
CA GLY A 171 -23.04 11.02 -2.19
C GLY A 171 -22.52 11.55 -3.53
N LYS A 172 -21.71 12.61 -3.54
CA LYS A 172 -21.25 13.28 -4.75
C LYS A 172 -20.22 12.46 -5.52
N GLU A 173 -19.44 11.64 -4.83
CA GLU A 173 -18.37 10.86 -5.45
C GLU A 173 -18.12 9.56 -4.67
N SER A 174 -18.00 8.43 -5.38
CA SER A 174 -17.64 7.17 -4.74
C SER A 174 -16.16 7.17 -4.32
N LYS A 175 -15.81 6.42 -3.27
CA LYS A 175 -14.40 6.30 -2.81
C LYS A 175 -13.44 5.94 -3.96
N LEU A 176 -13.91 5.12 -4.90
CA LEU A 176 -13.11 4.68 -6.05
C LEU A 176 -12.96 5.73 -7.13
N GLN A 177 -14.01 6.51 -7.38
CA GLN A 177 -13.90 7.67 -8.27
C GLN A 177 -12.88 8.67 -7.73
N LYS A 178 -12.96 8.94 -6.42
CA LYS A 178 -11.99 9.81 -5.73
C LYS A 178 -10.56 9.26 -5.87
N LEU A 179 -10.34 8.00 -5.53
CA LEU A 179 -9.02 7.36 -5.66
C LEU A 179 -8.51 7.34 -7.11
N SER A 180 -9.38 7.03 -8.08
CA SER A 180 -9.03 7.04 -9.51
C SER A 180 -8.61 8.44 -9.97
N ARG A 181 -9.31 9.49 -9.54
CA ARG A 181 -8.95 10.88 -9.82
C ARG A 181 -7.59 11.24 -9.21
N GLU A 182 -7.38 10.89 -7.95
CA GLU A 182 -6.13 11.16 -7.23
C GLU A 182 -4.93 10.43 -7.85
N ARG A 183 -5.10 9.16 -8.23
CA ARG A 183 -4.10 8.38 -8.98
C ARG A 183 -3.77 9.03 -10.31
N THR A 184 -4.78 9.49 -11.05
CA THR A 184 -4.58 10.20 -12.31
C THR A 184 -3.76 11.48 -12.12
N HIS A 185 -4.05 12.27 -11.08
CA HIS A 185 -3.25 13.45 -10.74
C HIS A 185 -1.82 13.09 -10.33
N ALA A 186 -1.64 11.99 -9.58
CA ALA A 186 -0.32 11.50 -9.20
C ALA A 186 0.52 11.10 -10.42
N VAL A 187 -0.09 10.41 -11.39
CA VAL A 187 0.55 10.04 -12.67
C VAL A 187 1.03 11.29 -13.42
N ILE A 188 0.12 12.24 -13.68
CA ILE A 188 0.45 13.46 -14.43
C ILE A 188 1.58 14.25 -13.75
N ARG A 189 1.49 14.45 -12.43
CA ARG A 189 2.53 15.14 -11.66
C ARG A 189 3.87 14.42 -11.74
N THR A 190 3.86 13.09 -11.73
CA THR A 190 5.08 12.29 -11.82
C THR A 190 5.73 12.40 -13.19
N MET A 191 4.95 12.35 -14.27
CA MET A 191 5.45 12.54 -15.63
C MET A 191 6.06 13.93 -15.82
N LEU A 192 5.37 14.99 -15.39
CA LEU A 192 5.89 16.35 -15.42
C LEU A 192 7.17 16.50 -14.58
N ALA A 193 7.24 15.85 -13.42
CA ALA A 193 8.44 15.86 -12.58
C ALA A 193 9.61 15.13 -13.26
N ILE A 194 9.38 14.00 -13.94
CA ILE A 194 10.41 13.30 -14.72
C ILE A 194 10.99 14.22 -15.80
N GLU A 195 10.13 14.88 -16.58
CA GLU A 195 10.57 15.81 -17.63
C GLU A 195 11.30 17.04 -17.06
N THR A 196 10.78 17.59 -15.97
CA THR A 196 11.38 18.75 -15.30
C THR A 196 12.75 18.40 -14.72
N GLU A 197 12.90 17.24 -14.07
CA GLU A 197 14.18 16.78 -13.52
C GLU A 197 15.19 16.39 -14.61
N ALA A 198 14.72 15.97 -15.80
CA ALA A 198 15.57 15.69 -16.96
C ALA A 198 16.13 16.96 -17.62
N ARG A 199 15.35 18.06 -17.61
CA ARG A 199 15.72 19.30 -18.33
C ARG A 199 16.25 20.42 -17.44
N SER A 200 15.78 20.51 -16.20
CA SER A 200 16.11 21.61 -15.31
C SER A 200 17.18 21.23 -14.29
N VAL A 201 18.18 22.09 -14.15
CA VAL A 201 19.19 22.00 -13.09
C VAL A 201 18.55 22.55 -11.80
N PRO A 202 18.34 21.73 -10.75
CA PRO A 202 17.82 22.21 -9.47
C PRO A 202 18.53 23.49 -9.02
N ALA A 203 17.77 24.49 -8.54
CA ALA A 203 18.30 25.80 -8.17
C ALA A 203 19.46 25.69 -7.17
N LEU A 204 19.35 24.80 -6.18
CA LEU A 204 20.39 24.56 -5.18
C LEU A 204 21.62 23.84 -5.74
N ALA A 205 21.48 23.08 -6.83
CA ALA A 205 22.62 22.40 -7.47
C ALA A 205 23.55 23.39 -8.19
N LYS A 206 23.03 24.56 -8.60
CA LYS A 206 23.85 25.65 -9.16
C LYS A 206 24.91 26.17 -8.17
N LEU A 207 24.67 25.99 -6.86
CA LEU A 207 25.60 26.39 -5.81
C LEU A 207 26.71 25.35 -5.55
N ASN A 208 26.55 24.11 -6.01
CA ASN A 208 27.53 23.05 -5.81
C ASN A 208 28.42 22.85 -7.05
N ILE A 209 29.53 23.59 -7.10
CA ILE A 209 30.48 23.59 -8.22
C ILE A 209 31.12 22.19 -8.45
N PHE A 210 31.29 21.39 -7.39
CA PHE A 210 31.91 20.07 -7.45
C PHE A 210 30.96 18.94 -7.87
N GLY A 211 29.66 19.23 -8.03
CA GLY A 211 28.62 18.23 -8.31
C GLY A 211 28.22 18.07 -9.79
N LYS A 212 28.70 18.92 -10.70
CA LYS A 212 28.15 19.07 -12.07
C LYS A 212 28.08 17.75 -12.86
N LYS A 213 29.13 16.92 -12.81
CA LYS A 213 29.18 15.64 -13.55
C LYS A 213 28.16 14.62 -13.05
N LYS A 214 27.97 14.53 -11.72
CA LYS A 214 26.97 13.64 -11.12
C LYS A 214 25.56 14.10 -11.48
N GLN A 215 25.34 15.41 -11.51
CA GLN A 215 24.08 16.00 -11.90
C GLN A 215 23.74 15.74 -13.36
N ALA A 216 24.70 15.96 -14.29
CA ALA A 216 24.50 15.67 -15.71
C ALA A 216 24.08 14.21 -15.93
N ARG A 217 24.80 13.26 -15.30
CA ARG A 217 24.43 11.83 -15.33
C ARG A 217 23.03 11.57 -14.79
N GLN A 218 22.61 12.29 -13.74
CA GLN A 218 21.26 12.14 -13.21
C GLN A 218 20.22 12.65 -14.20
N MET A 219 20.47 13.78 -14.86
CA MET A 219 19.58 14.32 -15.90
C MET A 219 19.49 13.37 -17.08
N ASP A 220 20.62 12.84 -17.56
CA ASP A 220 20.68 11.86 -18.66
C ASP A 220 19.90 10.57 -18.30
N ASN A 221 20.05 10.09 -17.07
CA ASN A 221 19.31 8.93 -16.58
C ASN A 221 17.79 9.21 -16.53
N MET A 222 17.37 10.41 -16.12
CA MET A 222 15.96 10.79 -16.10
C MET A 222 15.38 10.95 -17.50
N ASP A 223 16.15 11.50 -18.45
CA ASP A 223 15.76 11.58 -19.87
C ASP A 223 15.61 10.20 -20.50
N SER A 224 16.59 9.30 -20.27
CA SER A 224 16.50 7.91 -20.72
C SER A 224 15.28 7.20 -20.14
N LEU A 225 15.02 7.37 -18.84
CA LEU A 225 13.85 6.81 -18.17
C LEU A 225 12.55 7.35 -18.77
N GLY A 226 12.46 8.66 -19.01
CA GLY A 226 11.31 9.28 -19.66
C GLY A 226 11.03 8.70 -21.05
N LYS A 227 12.09 8.50 -21.86
CA LYS A 227 12.00 7.85 -23.17
C LYS A 227 11.51 6.40 -23.07
N THR A 228 12.04 5.62 -22.14
CA THR A 228 11.60 4.24 -21.91
C THR A 228 10.13 4.18 -21.49
N ILE A 229 9.70 5.04 -20.56
CA ILE A 229 8.30 5.12 -20.13
C ILE A 229 7.40 5.50 -21.33
N SER A 230 7.81 6.49 -22.12
CA SER A 230 7.08 6.89 -23.33
C SER A 230 6.93 5.72 -24.31
N GLN A 231 8.00 4.95 -24.56
CA GLN A 231 7.96 3.77 -25.43
C GLN A 231 6.99 2.69 -24.91
N ILE A 232 7.04 2.39 -23.59
CA ILE A 232 6.12 1.44 -22.95
C ILE A 232 4.66 1.91 -23.11
N MET A 233 4.41 3.21 -23.01
CA MET A 233 3.06 3.77 -23.14
C MET A 233 2.53 3.71 -24.57
N VAL A 234 3.36 3.95 -25.58
CA VAL A 234 2.91 3.96 -26.98
C VAL A 234 2.73 2.55 -27.53
N THR A 235 3.55 1.60 -27.08
CA THR A 235 3.58 0.26 -27.64
C THR A 235 2.45 -0.61 -27.06
N PRO A 236 1.62 -1.27 -27.90
CA PRO A 236 0.65 -2.24 -27.40
C PRO A 236 1.40 -3.45 -26.82
N GLY A 237 1.06 -3.85 -25.60
CA GLY A 237 1.76 -4.94 -24.92
C GLY A 237 1.50 -5.03 -23.42
N GLY A 238 0.78 -4.06 -22.86
CA GLY A 238 0.26 -4.11 -21.50
C GLY A 238 1.37 -4.22 -20.44
N GLY A 239 1.03 -4.83 -19.29
CA GLY A 239 1.97 -5.01 -18.20
C GLY A 239 3.15 -5.92 -18.55
N ALA A 240 2.96 -6.88 -19.47
CA ALA A 240 4.00 -7.80 -19.89
C ALA A 240 5.16 -7.08 -20.59
N LEU A 241 4.84 -6.14 -21.50
CA LEU A 241 5.85 -5.31 -22.15
C LEU A 241 6.63 -4.47 -21.15
N ALA A 242 5.95 -3.87 -20.16
CA ALA A 242 6.60 -3.08 -19.11
C ALA A 242 7.59 -3.94 -18.31
N MET A 243 7.20 -5.17 -17.96
CA MET A 243 8.04 -6.12 -17.24
C MET A 243 9.23 -6.59 -18.09
N ASN A 244 9.02 -6.92 -19.36
CA ASN A 244 10.08 -7.32 -20.28
C ASN A 244 11.10 -6.20 -20.54
N THR A 245 10.63 -4.95 -20.64
CA THR A 245 11.52 -3.78 -20.81
C THR A 245 12.42 -3.57 -19.60
N MET A 246 12.02 -4.06 -18.43
CA MET A 246 12.77 -3.95 -17.17
C MET A 246 13.48 -5.24 -16.76
N GLU A 247 13.50 -6.27 -17.63
CA GLU A 247 13.94 -7.63 -17.30
C GLU A 247 15.34 -7.66 -16.65
N ASP A 248 16.31 -6.96 -17.24
CA ASP A 248 17.70 -6.87 -16.78
C ASP A 248 17.85 -6.28 -15.36
N VAL A 249 16.85 -5.54 -14.89
CA VAL A 249 16.84 -4.91 -13.56
C VAL A 249 16.00 -5.72 -12.56
N LEU A 250 15.04 -6.49 -13.07
CA LEU A 250 14.15 -7.33 -12.28
C LEU A 250 14.79 -8.67 -11.92
N TYR A 251 15.53 -9.26 -12.86
CA TYR A 251 16.26 -10.51 -12.66
C TYR A 251 17.75 -10.25 -12.52
N SER A 252 18.39 -11.02 -11.66
CA SER A 252 19.84 -10.94 -11.45
C SER A 252 20.40 -12.34 -11.21
N PRO A 253 21.54 -12.69 -11.83
CA PRO A 253 22.22 -13.95 -11.54
C PRO A 253 22.76 -13.99 -10.11
N GLY A 254 23.02 -12.83 -9.51
CA GLY A 254 23.42 -12.69 -8.12
C GLY A 254 22.26 -12.31 -7.20
N LYS A 255 22.45 -12.52 -5.90
CA LYS A 255 21.48 -12.12 -4.87
C LYS A 255 21.13 -10.63 -4.98
N ILE A 256 19.83 -10.32 -4.93
CA ILE A 256 19.36 -8.92 -4.89
C ILE A 256 19.96 -8.21 -3.68
N THR A 257 20.55 -7.04 -3.92
CA THR A 257 21.16 -6.24 -2.85
C THR A 257 20.08 -5.61 -1.97
N ARG A 258 20.37 -5.39 -0.68
CA ARG A 258 19.46 -4.67 0.24
C ARG A 258 19.06 -3.29 -0.28
N ALA A 259 19.93 -2.63 -1.05
CA ALA A 259 19.63 -1.32 -1.65
C ALA A 259 18.59 -1.43 -2.77
N GLN A 260 18.63 -2.51 -3.55
CA GLN A 260 17.61 -2.82 -4.57
C GLN A 260 16.29 -3.21 -3.90
N GLU A 261 16.32 -4.09 -2.89
CA GLU A 261 15.12 -4.46 -2.11
C GLU A 261 14.46 -3.23 -1.48
N ARG A 262 15.24 -2.26 -1.01
CA ARG A 262 14.76 -1.01 -0.41
C ARG A 262 14.44 0.11 -1.41
N LEU A 263 14.47 -0.18 -2.72
CA LEU A 263 14.14 0.77 -3.79
C LEU A 263 14.99 2.06 -3.73
N VAL A 264 16.24 1.96 -3.26
CA VAL A 264 17.12 3.13 -3.04
C VAL A 264 17.45 3.84 -4.35
N LYS A 265 17.58 3.08 -5.44
CA LYS A 265 17.89 3.59 -6.78
C LYS A 265 16.68 4.15 -7.53
N VAL A 266 15.46 3.94 -7.02
CA VAL A 266 14.25 4.48 -7.67
C VAL A 266 14.23 6.01 -7.51
N PRO A 267 14.02 6.77 -8.61
CA PRO A 267 13.92 8.22 -8.57
C PRO A 267 12.86 8.73 -7.60
N LYS A 268 13.15 9.87 -6.95
CA LYS A 268 12.29 10.44 -5.91
C LYS A 268 10.91 10.85 -6.44
N CYS A 269 10.85 11.35 -7.68
CA CYS A 269 9.60 11.69 -8.35
C CYS A 269 8.68 10.46 -8.48
N ILE A 270 9.21 9.30 -8.87
CA ILE A 270 8.45 8.04 -8.95
C ILE A 270 8.01 7.57 -7.57
N THR A 271 8.91 7.58 -6.57
CA THR A 271 8.50 7.18 -5.21
C THR A 271 7.42 8.11 -4.66
N ASN A 272 7.49 9.42 -4.90
CA ASN A 272 6.44 10.35 -4.50
C ASN A 272 5.13 10.08 -5.26
N GLY A 273 5.21 9.79 -6.56
CA GLY A 273 4.06 9.46 -7.40
C GLY A 273 3.31 8.23 -6.94
N ILE A 274 4.02 7.13 -6.74
CA ILE A 274 3.44 5.87 -6.24
C ILE A 274 2.84 6.08 -4.84
N MET A 275 3.54 6.77 -3.95
CA MET A 275 3.02 7.09 -2.62
C MET A 275 1.69 7.86 -2.68
N ALA A 276 1.62 8.88 -3.52
CA ALA A 276 0.40 9.67 -3.73
C ALA A 276 -0.72 8.87 -4.41
N ALA A 277 -0.38 7.83 -5.20
CA ALA A 277 -1.35 6.94 -5.83
C ALA A 277 -1.94 5.89 -4.86
N ILE A 278 -1.19 5.50 -3.82
CA ILE A 278 -1.64 4.57 -2.77
C ILE A 278 -2.59 5.32 -1.81
N ASP A 279 -2.09 6.39 -1.20
CA ASP A 279 -2.74 7.05 -0.05
C ASP A 279 -3.49 8.34 -0.43
N GLY A 280 -3.45 8.74 -1.70
CA GLY A 280 -3.95 10.05 -2.13
C GLY A 280 -3.03 11.21 -1.74
N PRO A 281 -3.42 12.46 -2.06
CA PRO A 281 -2.66 13.65 -1.71
C PRO A 281 -2.76 13.92 -0.20
N ASN A 282 -1.63 13.79 0.50
CA ASN A 282 -1.54 14.19 1.90
C ASN A 282 -0.50 15.31 2.03
N ALA A 283 -0.87 16.44 2.65
CA ALA A 283 0.01 17.59 2.84
C ALA A 283 1.33 17.21 3.55
N PHE A 284 1.28 16.21 4.44
CA PHE A 284 2.45 15.72 5.13
C PHE A 284 3.42 14.95 4.24
N GLN A 285 2.92 14.25 3.21
CA GLN A 285 3.80 13.52 2.29
C GLN A 285 4.82 14.47 1.66
N SER A 286 4.52 15.76 1.47
CA SER A 286 5.49 16.74 0.98
C SER A 286 6.69 16.92 1.91
N PHE A 287 6.49 16.79 3.23
CA PHE A 287 7.52 16.98 4.25
C PHE A 287 8.21 15.68 4.69
N MET A 288 7.61 14.53 4.38
CA MET A 288 8.17 13.24 4.76
C MET A 288 9.56 13.00 4.13
N PRO A 289 10.56 12.62 4.94
CA PRO A 289 11.84 12.13 4.44
C PRO A 289 11.66 10.97 3.46
N GLN A 290 12.50 10.92 2.42
CA GLN A 290 12.38 9.92 1.35
C GLN A 290 12.51 8.46 1.83
N PHE A 291 13.26 8.20 2.89
CA PHE A 291 13.34 6.84 3.44
C PHE A 291 12.03 6.39 4.09
N MET A 292 11.24 7.32 4.65
CA MET A 292 9.93 7.00 5.24
C MET A 292 8.91 6.69 4.14
N LYS A 293 8.89 7.49 3.08
CA LYS A 293 8.03 7.24 1.90
C LYS A 293 8.29 5.87 1.29
N ARG A 294 9.57 5.52 1.11
CA ARG A 294 9.96 4.17 0.65
C ARG A 294 9.50 3.10 1.64
N GLY A 295 9.65 3.33 2.95
CA GLY A 295 9.15 2.41 3.97
C GLY A 295 7.65 2.14 3.84
N GLN A 296 6.83 3.17 3.62
CA GLN A 296 5.39 3.01 3.41
C GLN A 296 5.07 2.23 2.13
N ILE A 297 5.74 2.54 1.02
CA ILE A 297 5.59 1.78 -0.23
C ILE A 297 5.98 0.31 -0.03
N LEU A 298 7.09 0.03 0.66
CA LEU A 298 7.55 -1.33 0.93
C LEU A 298 6.57 -2.09 1.83
N ASN A 299 5.99 -1.42 2.82
CA ASN A 299 4.95 -2.03 3.66
C ASN A 299 3.69 -2.37 2.85
N HIS A 300 3.28 -1.48 1.93
CA HIS A 300 2.17 -1.74 1.01
C HIS A 300 2.48 -2.91 0.07
N ILE A 301 3.67 -2.93 -0.51
CA ILE A 301 4.12 -4.05 -1.37
C ILE A 301 4.19 -5.35 -0.60
N GLN A 302 4.66 -5.35 0.65
CA GLN A 302 4.68 -6.55 1.49
C GLN A 302 3.26 -7.06 1.74
N LYS A 303 2.32 -6.17 2.05
CA LYS A 303 0.90 -6.52 2.17
C LYS A 303 0.38 -7.15 0.88
N LEU A 304 0.65 -6.53 -0.28
CA LEU A 304 0.26 -7.07 -1.58
C LEU A 304 0.87 -8.45 -1.83
N ASN A 305 2.13 -8.64 -1.47
CA ASN A 305 2.83 -9.91 -1.61
C ASN A 305 2.19 -11.00 -0.72
N ASP A 306 1.84 -10.67 0.53
CA ASP A 306 1.16 -11.61 1.42
C ASP A 306 -0.21 -12.02 0.83
N ILE A 307 -0.96 -11.08 0.24
CA ILE A 307 -2.25 -11.34 -0.42
C ILE A 307 -2.07 -12.13 -1.71
N ASP A 308 -1.14 -11.74 -2.58
CA ASP A 308 -0.89 -12.39 -3.86
C ASP A 308 -0.43 -13.85 -3.67
N ASN A 309 0.47 -14.09 -2.71
CA ASN A 309 0.90 -15.45 -2.38
C ASN A 309 -0.26 -16.27 -1.82
N PHE A 310 -1.12 -15.70 -0.97
CA PHE A 310 -2.31 -16.42 -0.49
C PHE A 310 -3.25 -16.81 -1.65
N LEU A 311 -3.51 -15.89 -2.59
CA LEU A 311 -4.37 -16.17 -3.75
C LEU A 311 -3.82 -17.32 -4.60
N ILE A 312 -2.50 -17.39 -4.80
CA ILE A 312 -1.85 -18.41 -5.62
C ILE A 312 -1.64 -19.72 -4.87
N ASP A 313 -1.07 -19.68 -3.67
CA ASP A 313 -0.70 -20.87 -2.90
C ASP A 313 -1.94 -21.66 -2.45
N GLU A 314 -3.04 -20.97 -2.13
CA GLU A 314 -4.31 -21.62 -1.74
C GLU A 314 -5.23 -21.88 -2.94
N GLY A 315 -4.78 -21.59 -4.16
CA GLY A 315 -5.55 -21.84 -5.39
C GLY A 315 -6.91 -21.16 -5.39
N VAL A 316 -6.99 -19.92 -4.90
CA VAL A 316 -8.26 -19.18 -4.81
C VAL A 316 -8.79 -18.94 -6.22
N ASP A 317 -9.97 -19.50 -6.51
CA ASP A 317 -10.64 -19.25 -7.78
C ASP A 317 -11.04 -17.78 -7.86
N LEU A 318 -10.37 -17.04 -8.73
CA LEU A 318 -10.65 -15.63 -8.92
C LEU A 318 -12.06 -15.37 -9.41
N ASP A 319 -12.71 -16.29 -10.13
CA ASP A 319 -14.07 -16.10 -10.65
C ASP A 319 -15.13 -16.23 -9.54
N SER A 320 -14.78 -16.88 -8.43
CA SER A 320 -15.62 -16.99 -7.23
C SER A 320 -15.62 -15.72 -6.34
N LEU A 321 -14.69 -14.78 -6.55
CA LEU A 321 -14.64 -13.56 -5.75
C LEU A 321 -15.86 -12.67 -6.01
N SER A 322 -16.50 -12.22 -4.93
CA SER A 322 -17.57 -11.21 -5.02
C SER A 322 -17.03 -9.89 -5.60
N THR A 323 -17.89 -9.14 -6.29
CA THR A 323 -17.58 -7.84 -6.88
C THR A 323 -16.85 -6.92 -5.90
N ALA A 324 -17.31 -6.83 -4.65
CA ALA A 324 -16.69 -6.01 -3.63
C ALA A 324 -15.24 -6.42 -3.31
N ARG A 325 -14.94 -7.73 -3.29
CA ARG A 325 -13.60 -8.25 -2.99
C ARG A 325 -12.66 -8.17 -4.17
N LEU A 326 -13.17 -8.45 -5.37
CA LEU A 326 -12.43 -8.26 -6.60
C LEU A 326 -11.98 -6.79 -6.72
N LEU A 327 -12.90 -5.87 -6.46
CA LEU A 327 -12.67 -4.44 -6.53
C LEU A 327 -11.67 -3.95 -5.47
N GLU A 328 -11.75 -4.46 -4.23
CA GLU A 328 -10.76 -4.18 -3.18
C GLU A 328 -9.37 -4.69 -3.58
N ALA A 329 -9.29 -5.95 -4.05
CA ALA A 329 -8.04 -6.55 -4.51
C ALA A 329 -7.43 -5.80 -5.69
N CYS A 330 -8.24 -5.41 -6.68
CA CYS A 330 -7.77 -4.64 -7.83
C CYS A 330 -7.33 -3.24 -7.41
N SER A 331 -8.13 -2.55 -6.59
CA SER A 331 -7.83 -1.20 -6.13
C SER A 331 -6.50 -1.12 -5.38
N ASP A 332 -6.18 -2.06 -4.50
CA ASP A 332 -4.90 -2.09 -3.76
C ASP A 332 -3.69 -2.23 -4.70
N ARG A 333 -3.88 -2.84 -5.87
CA ARG A 333 -2.88 -3.03 -6.93
C ARG A 333 -2.88 -1.91 -7.96
N MET A 334 -3.70 -0.88 -7.76
CA MET A 334 -3.96 0.23 -8.69
C MET A 334 -4.59 -0.23 -10.02
N ILE A 335 -5.14 -1.43 -10.04
CA ILE A 335 -5.93 -1.97 -11.15
C ILE A 335 -7.33 -1.36 -11.04
N GLY A 336 -7.85 -0.89 -12.16
CA GLY A 336 -9.24 -0.43 -12.26
C GLY A 336 -9.43 1.07 -12.40
N GLY A 337 -10.66 1.41 -12.78
CA GLY A 337 -11.17 2.76 -12.91
C GLY A 337 -12.69 2.74 -12.86
N PRO A 338 -13.36 3.90 -12.79
CA PRO A 338 -14.81 3.97 -12.86
C PRO A 338 -15.32 3.25 -14.11
N GLY A 339 -16.33 2.40 -13.98
CA GLY A 339 -16.98 1.76 -15.12
C GLY A 339 -16.25 0.55 -15.73
N GLN A 340 -15.21 0.02 -15.08
CA GLN A 340 -14.70 -1.32 -15.41
C GLN A 340 -15.65 -2.40 -14.89
N ASN A 341 -15.89 -3.43 -15.69
CA ASN A 341 -16.69 -4.59 -15.30
C ASN A 341 -15.83 -5.62 -14.54
N ASP A 342 -16.49 -6.64 -13.97
CA ASP A 342 -15.81 -7.65 -13.18
C ASP A 342 -14.90 -8.54 -14.04
N GLU A 343 -15.28 -8.81 -15.29
CA GLU A 343 -14.49 -9.62 -16.22
C GLU A 343 -13.13 -8.98 -16.53
N GLU A 344 -13.11 -7.69 -16.88
CA GLU A 344 -11.89 -6.90 -17.13
C GLU A 344 -11.00 -6.85 -15.89
N MET A 345 -11.60 -6.63 -14.70
CA MET A 345 -10.85 -6.60 -13.44
C MET A 345 -10.23 -7.97 -13.12
N ARG A 346 -10.94 -9.08 -13.36
CA ARG A 346 -10.40 -10.43 -13.18
C ARG A 346 -9.26 -10.70 -14.16
N GLU A 347 -9.38 -10.29 -15.42
CA GLU A 347 -8.31 -10.44 -16.41
C GLU A 347 -7.05 -9.68 -15.99
N HIS A 348 -7.18 -8.41 -15.59
CA HIS A 348 -6.06 -7.62 -15.10
C HIS A 348 -5.44 -8.20 -13.83
N LEU A 349 -6.25 -8.74 -12.91
CA LEU A 349 -5.75 -9.39 -11.70
C LEU A 349 -5.03 -10.72 -12.02
N LYS A 350 -5.57 -11.53 -12.94
CA LYS A 350 -4.91 -12.75 -13.47
C LYS A 350 -3.55 -12.38 -14.05
N ASN A 351 -3.48 -11.34 -14.89
CA ASN A 351 -2.24 -10.85 -15.47
C ASN A 351 -1.24 -10.34 -14.41
N TRP A 352 -1.71 -9.59 -13.41
CA TRP A 352 -0.88 -9.13 -12.29
C TRP A 352 -0.23 -10.29 -11.53
N LEU A 353 -1.01 -11.30 -11.18
CA LEU A 353 -0.52 -12.46 -10.44
C LEU A 353 0.44 -13.30 -11.29
N ASN A 354 0.13 -13.44 -12.58
CA ASN A 354 1.00 -14.14 -13.52
C ASN A 354 2.38 -13.46 -13.64
N LEU A 355 2.41 -12.16 -13.91
CA LEU A 355 3.66 -11.39 -14.08
C LEU A 355 4.43 -11.16 -12.78
N GLY A 356 3.71 -11.02 -11.66
CA GLY A 356 4.31 -10.62 -10.39
C GLY A 356 4.61 -11.77 -9.43
N VAL A 357 4.08 -12.98 -9.67
CA VAL A 357 4.24 -14.15 -8.79
C VAL A 357 4.54 -15.42 -9.57
N ILE A 358 3.65 -15.85 -10.47
CA ILE A 358 3.70 -17.17 -11.10
C ILE A 358 4.94 -17.30 -12.01
N GLN A 359 5.06 -16.43 -13.03
CA GLN A 359 6.19 -16.47 -13.97
C GLN A 359 7.54 -16.27 -13.28
N PRO A 360 7.72 -15.27 -12.38
CA PRO A 360 8.99 -15.14 -11.68
C PRO A 360 9.34 -16.35 -10.81
N ALA A 361 8.36 -16.93 -10.10
CA ALA A 361 8.60 -18.11 -9.28
C ALA A 361 9.02 -19.32 -10.14
N GLN A 362 8.39 -19.52 -11.30
CA GLN A 362 8.78 -20.55 -12.25
C GLN A 362 10.20 -20.31 -12.79
N ARG A 363 10.48 -19.12 -13.30
CA ARG A 363 11.79 -18.78 -13.84
C ARG A 363 12.91 -18.88 -12.81
N CYS A 364 12.70 -18.42 -11.58
CA CYS A 364 13.72 -18.53 -10.52
C CYS A 364 14.04 -20.00 -10.19
N LYS A 365 13.06 -20.91 -10.28
CA LYS A 365 13.28 -22.35 -10.11
C LYS A 365 14.07 -22.94 -11.28
N GLU A 366 13.79 -22.52 -12.51
CA GLU A 366 14.42 -23.06 -13.73
C GLU A 366 15.85 -22.54 -13.94
N THR A 367 16.08 -21.25 -13.69
CA THR A 367 17.34 -20.55 -14.01
C THR A 367 18.26 -20.38 -12.82
N GLY A 368 17.74 -20.44 -11.60
CA GLY A 368 18.46 -20.08 -10.37
C GLY A 368 18.70 -18.57 -10.20
N GLU A 369 18.13 -17.73 -11.06
CA GLU A 369 18.19 -16.27 -10.92
C GLU A 369 17.40 -15.79 -9.69
N PHE A 370 17.75 -14.60 -9.20
CA PHE A 370 17.01 -13.92 -8.15
C PHE A 370 16.10 -12.84 -8.75
N PHE A 371 14.86 -12.77 -8.28
CA PHE A 371 13.88 -11.80 -8.72
C PHE A 371 13.65 -10.68 -7.70
N ASN A 372 13.65 -9.43 -8.16
CA ASN A 372 13.38 -8.25 -7.35
C ASN A 372 11.88 -7.94 -7.28
N TYR A 373 11.16 -8.68 -6.42
CA TYR A 373 9.72 -8.54 -6.21
C TYR A 373 9.28 -7.10 -5.92
N ASN A 374 10.03 -6.35 -5.11
CA ASN A 374 9.64 -4.99 -4.72
C ASN A 374 9.64 -4.04 -5.92
N LEU A 375 10.67 -4.14 -6.78
CA LEU A 375 10.73 -3.30 -7.98
C LEU A 375 9.67 -3.71 -8.99
N ALA A 376 9.44 -5.02 -9.17
CA ALA A 376 8.41 -5.56 -10.06
C ALA A 376 7.01 -5.05 -9.69
N LYS A 377 6.63 -5.16 -8.42
CA LYS A 377 5.32 -4.70 -7.93
C LYS A 377 5.17 -3.19 -8.06
N MET A 378 6.24 -2.43 -7.78
CA MET A 378 6.23 -0.98 -8.01
C MET A 378 6.05 -0.61 -9.48
N ALA A 379 6.72 -1.33 -10.40
CA ALA A 379 6.58 -1.12 -11.83
C ALA A 379 5.17 -1.46 -12.32
N LEU A 380 4.60 -2.59 -11.89
CA LEU A 380 3.22 -2.98 -12.21
C LEU A 380 2.19 -1.98 -11.67
N MET A 381 2.35 -1.51 -10.42
CA MET A 381 1.52 -0.44 -9.86
C MET A 381 1.57 0.83 -10.73
N GLY A 382 2.78 1.24 -11.13
CA GLY A 382 2.97 2.37 -12.03
C GLY A 382 2.29 2.16 -13.38
N PHE A 383 2.45 0.98 -13.98
CA PHE A 383 1.80 0.62 -15.24
C PHE A 383 0.27 0.72 -15.15
N TYR A 384 -0.36 0.07 -14.15
CA TYR A 384 -1.81 0.09 -14.03
C TYR A 384 -2.37 1.47 -13.67
N CYS A 385 -1.63 2.27 -12.89
CA CYS A 385 -1.96 3.68 -12.68
C CYS A 385 -1.98 4.47 -13.98
N VAL A 386 -0.96 4.33 -14.82
CA VAL A 386 -0.88 5.02 -16.11
C VAL A 386 -1.98 4.53 -17.05
N SER A 387 -2.23 3.22 -17.09
CA SER A 387 -3.32 2.63 -17.87
C SER A 387 -4.68 3.19 -17.44
N GLY A 388 -4.97 3.24 -16.14
CA GLY A 388 -6.22 3.81 -15.61
C GLY A 388 -6.35 5.32 -15.84
N ALA A 389 -5.24 6.06 -15.88
CA ALA A 389 -5.23 7.49 -16.21
C ALA A 389 -5.55 7.76 -17.70
N ARG A 390 -5.24 6.79 -18.57
CA ARG A 390 -5.48 6.84 -20.02
C ARG A 390 -6.85 6.32 -20.45
N ASP A 391 -7.46 5.47 -19.62
CA ASP A 391 -8.77 4.89 -19.86
C ASP A 391 -9.79 6.02 -20.12
N ASP A 392 -10.61 5.86 -21.15
CA ASP A 392 -11.64 6.82 -21.54
C ASP A 392 -12.71 6.98 -20.45
N ARG A 393 -12.82 6.00 -19.54
CA ARG A 393 -13.69 6.03 -18.36
C ARG A 393 -13.01 6.66 -17.14
N SER A 394 -11.75 7.13 -17.25
CA SER A 394 -11.02 7.78 -16.16
C SER A 394 -11.86 8.86 -15.45
N ALA A 395 -11.82 8.89 -14.12
CA ALA A 395 -12.54 9.88 -13.31
C ALA A 395 -12.13 11.33 -13.61
N SER A 396 -10.92 11.53 -14.13
CA SER A 396 -10.42 12.86 -14.50
C SER A 396 -10.91 13.26 -15.89
N TYR A 397 -11.84 14.21 -15.94
CA TYR A 397 -12.36 14.76 -17.20
C TYR A 397 -11.25 15.35 -18.10
N LEU A 398 -10.24 16.01 -17.52
CA LEU A 398 -9.13 16.60 -18.28
C LEU A 398 -8.29 15.53 -18.97
N SER A 399 -7.95 14.46 -18.24
CA SER A 399 -7.13 13.38 -18.77
C SER A 399 -7.86 12.69 -19.92
N ARG A 400 -9.15 12.41 -19.72
CA ARG A 400 -10.03 11.88 -20.76
C ARG A 400 -10.03 12.76 -22.02
N SER A 401 -10.19 14.07 -21.88
CA SER A 401 -10.16 15.00 -23.03
C SER A 401 -8.81 15.03 -23.74
N MET A 402 -7.69 14.93 -23.01
CA MET A 402 -6.35 14.90 -23.60
C MET A 402 -6.12 13.65 -24.46
N TYR A 403 -6.63 12.49 -24.05
CA TYR A 403 -6.45 11.24 -24.80
C TYR A 403 -7.49 11.06 -25.92
N LEU A 404 -8.76 11.44 -25.70
CA LEU A 404 -9.80 11.36 -26.73
C LEU A 404 -9.61 12.37 -27.86
N GLY A 405 -8.96 13.51 -27.61
CA GLY A 405 -8.66 14.51 -28.64
C GLY A 405 -7.78 13.99 -29.78
N GLN A 406 -7.09 12.86 -29.59
CA GLN A 406 -6.29 12.20 -30.64
C GLN A 406 -7.09 11.21 -31.49
N ALA A 407 -8.28 10.79 -31.05
CA ALA A 407 -9.01 9.67 -31.65
C ALA A 407 -10.01 10.05 -32.77
N LYS A 408 -10.11 11.32 -33.18
CA LYS A 408 -11.07 11.77 -34.21
C LYS A 408 -10.55 12.89 -35.11
N LEU A 409 -9.46 12.62 -35.82
CA LEU A 409 -9.12 13.30 -37.07
C LEU A 409 -8.87 12.22 -38.13
N GLU A 410 -9.90 11.42 -38.40
CA GLU A 410 -9.99 10.58 -39.61
C GLU A 410 -11.07 11.17 -40.53
#